data_AF-A0A7W0KSA5-F1
#
_entry.id   AF-A0A7W0KSA5-F1
#
_cell.length_a   1.000
_cell.length_b   1.000
_cell.length_c   1.000
_cell.angle_alpha   90.00
_cell.angle_beta   90.00
_cell.angle_gamma   90.00
#
_symmetry.space_group_name_H-M   'P 1'
#
loop_
_entity.id
_entity.type
_entity.pdbx_description
1 polymer ?
#
loop_
_entity_poly.entity_id
_entity_poly.type
_entity_poly.pdbx_seq_one_letter_code
_entity_poly.pdbx_strand_id
1 'polypeptide(L)'
;MTITDGSRHQLHLSLDQTIGEENAAVLMEHLPPVGWADVATRRDLDHQTLLIKKDMELLGAELRGEMAELRTELRGEMAEVRTDMVRLEVRMEHLFSRLLLQLIGAMAGLFALFFALSRIL
;
A
#
# COMPACT_ATOMS: atom_id res chain seq x y z
N MET A 1 -13.42 22.50 -33.36
CA MET A 1 -13.25 22.42 -34.83
C MET A 1 -11.77 22.21 -35.08
N THR A 2 -11.38 21.00 -35.47
CA THR A 2 -10.01 20.68 -35.89
C THR A 2 -9.77 21.32 -37.26
N ILE A 3 -8.67 22.06 -37.43
CA ILE A 3 -8.28 22.57 -38.76
C ILE A 3 -7.82 21.34 -39.57
N THR A 4 -8.55 21.02 -40.64
CA THR A 4 -8.16 19.94 -41.56
C THR A 4 -7.08 20.43 -42.53
N ASP A 5 -6.31 19.51 -43.10
CA ASP A 5 -5.26 19.83 -44.08
C ASP A 5 -5.81 20.63 -45.28
N GLY A 6 -7.03 20.31 -45.73
CA GLY A 6 -7.74 21.05 -46.77
C GLY A 6 -8.11 22.48 -46.37
N SER A 7 -8.53 22.71 -45.12
CA SER A 7 -8.80 24.07 -44.61
C SER A 7 -7.51 24.91 -44.49
N ARG A 8 -6.38 24.28 -44.14
CA ARG A 8 -5.07 24.94 -44.07
C ARG A 8 -4.60 25.37 -45.46
N HIS A 9 -4.77 24.52 -46.45
CA HIS A 9 -4.45 24.83 -47.85
C HIS A 9 -5.31 25.99 -48.40
N GLN A 10 -6.62 25.96 -48.13
CA GLN A 10 -7.52 27.04 -48.56
C GLN A 10 -7.19 28.38 -47.89
N LEU A 11 -6.78 28.36 -46.62
CA LEU A 11 -6.31 29.55 -45.90
C LEU A 11 -5.03 30.12 -46.54
N HIS A 12 -4.06 29.26 -46.88
CA HIS A 12 -2.83 29.68 -47.55
C HIS A 12 -3.12 30.40 -48.88
N LEU A 13 -3.97 29.82 -49.74
CA LEU A 13 -4.36 30.43 -51.03
C LEU A 13 -5.04 31.79 -50.84
N SER A 14 -5.89 31.93 -49.82
CA SER A 14 -6.55 33.20 -49.53
C SER A 14 -5.56 34.26 -49.01
N LEU A 15 -4.58 33.86 -48.20
CA LEU A 15 -3.55 34.76 -47.68
C LEU A 15 -2.61 35.23 -48.80
N ASP A 16 -2.20 34.31 -49.67
CA ASP A 16 -1.34 34.59 -50.83
C ASP A 16 -1.91 35.73 -51.71
N GLN A 17 -3.22 35.68 -52.00
CA GLN A 17 -3.91 36.72 -52.77
C GLN A 17 -3.99 38.09 -52.07
N THR A 18 -3.95 38.13 -50.74
CA THR A 18 -4.24 39.35 -49.97
C THR A 18 -2.99 40.06 -49.46
N ILE A 19 -1.97 39.30 -49.06
CA ILE A 19 -0.75 39.80 -48.40
C ILE A 19 0.54 39.36 -49.11
N GLY A 20 0.44 38.57 -50.18
CA GLY A 20 1.56 38.06 -50.97
C GLY A 20 2.16 36.75 -50.43
N GLU A 21 2.76 35.98 -51.32
CA GLU A 21 3.28 34.62 -51.11
C GLU A 21 4.21 34.51 -49.89
N GLU A 22 5.21 35.40 -49.81
CA GLU A 22 6.23 35.36 -48.75
C GLU A 22 5.63 35.59 -47.35
N ASN A 23 4.75 36.61 -47.21
CA ASN A 23 4.11 36.91 -45.94
C ASN A 23 3.08 35.83 -45.55
N ALA A 24 2.38 35.25 -46.53
CA ALA A 24 1.46 34.15 -46.30
C ALA A 24 2.20 32.90 -45.81
N ALA A 25 3.34 32.56 -46.42
CA ALA A 25 4.17 31.43 -45.99
C ALA A 25 4.66 31.60 -44.54
N VAL A 26 5.16 32.79 -44.18
CA VAL A 26 5.63 33.08 -42.81
C VAL A 26 4.50 32.97 -41.79
N LEU A 27 3.31 33.51 -42.06
CA LEU A 27 2.17 33.36 -41.16
C LEU A 27 1.72 31.89 -41.03
N MET A 28 1.70 31.15 -42.13
CA MET A 28 1.36 29.72 -42.10
C MET A 28 2.41 28.89 -41.35
N GLU A 29 3.67 29.31 -41.30
CA GLU A 29 4.73 28.66 -40.51
C GLU A 29 4.51 28.85 -39.00
N HIS A 30 3.99 30.01 -38.59
CA HIS A 30 3.69 30.30 -37.18
C HIS A 30 2.38 29.68 -36.67
N LEU A 31 1.51 29.21 -37.56
CA LEU A 31 0.27 28.55 -37.14
C LEU A 31 0.55 27.11 -36.70
N PRO A 32 0.05 26.70 -35.50
CA PRO A 32 0.23 25.34 -35.03
C PRO A 32 -0.31 24.34 -36.07
N PRO A 33 0.29 23.14 -36.16
CA PRO A 33 -0.14 22.10 -37.10
C PRO A 33 -1.54 21.55 -36.77
N VAL A 34 -2.03 21.83 -35.55
CA VAL A 34 -3.35 21.47 -35.03
C VAL A 34 -4.19 22.73 -34.79
N GLY A 35 -5.49 22.57 -34.52
CA GLY A 35 -6.32 23.72 -34.15
C GLY A 35 -5.90 24.31 -32.80
N TRP A 36 -6.06 25.62 -32.62
CA TRP A 36 -5.78 26.29 -31.34
C TRP A 36 -6.60 25.76 -30.16
N ALA A 37 -7.75 25.14 -30.43
CA ALA A 37 -8.56 24.47 -29.42
C ALA A 37 -7.90 23.19 -28.87
N ASP A 38 -6.99 22.59 -29.63
CA ASP A 38 -6.27 21.36 -29.26
C ASP A 38 -4.93 21.66 -28.58
N VAL A 39 -4.48 22.92 -28.60
CA VAL A 39 -3.27 23.36 -27.91
C VAL A 39 -3.60 23.61 -26.44
N ALA A 40 -3.00 22.81 -25.55
CA ALA A 40 -3.15 22.99 -24.12
C ALA A 40 -2.70 24.40 -23.70
N THR A 41 -3.57 25.14 -23.01
CA THR A 41 -3.24 26.46 -22.51
C THR A 41 -2.43 26.35 -21.22
N ARG A 42 -1.74 27.42 -20.83
CA ARG A 42 -1.04 27.46 -19.52
C ARG A 42 -2.00 27.18 -18.36
N ARG A 43 -3.25 27.66 -18.46
CA ARG A 43 -4.28 27.43 -17.44
C ARG A 43 -4.67 25.95 -17.33
N ASP A 44 -4.74 25.24 -18.45
CA ASP A 44 -5.04 23.80 -18.47
C ASP A 44 -3.91 23.02 -17.80
N LEU A 45 -2.66 23.36 -18.10
CA LEU A 45 -1.48 22.75 -17.48
C LEU A 45 -1.37 23.08 -15.98
N ASP A 46 -1.63 24.33 -15.58
CA ASP A 46 -1.65 24.74 -14.18
C ASP A 46 -2.73 23.96 -13.41
N HIS A 47 -3.91 23.82 -14.00
CA HIS A 47 -5.01 23.03 -13.43
C HIS A 47 -4.64 21.55 -13.29
N GLN A 48 -4.07 20.93 -14.33
CA GLN A 48 -3.61 19.54 -14.27
C GLN A 48 -2.50 19.34 -13.23
N THR A 49 -1.57 20.29 -13.12
CA THR A 49 -0.49 20.25 -12.12
C THR A 49 -1.06 20.29 -10.70
N LEU A 50 -2.07 21.13 -10.46
CA LEU A 50 -2.75 21.19 -9.16
C LEU A 50 -3.47 19.89 -8.82
N LEU A 51 -4.15 19.28 -9.80
CA LEU A 51 -4.81 17.98 -9.60
C LEU A 51 -3.80 16.89 -9.25
N ILE A 52 -2.73 16.76 -10.03
CA ILE A 52 -1.67 15.76 -9.79
C ILE A 52 -1.05 15.94 -8.41
N LYS A 53 -0.77 17.19 -8.01
CA LYS A 53 -0.22 17.48 -6.68
C LYS A 53 -1.18 17.05 -5.57
N LYS A 54 -2.48 17.33 -5.74
CA LYS A 54 -3.51 16.91 -4.78
C LYS A 54 -3.61 15.38 -4.69
N ASP A 55 -3.59 14.69 -5.83
CA ASP A 55 -3.64 13.23 -5.85
C ASP A 55 -2.41 12.61 -5.17
N MET A 56 -1.22 13.19 -5.40
CA MET A 56 0.00 12.78 -4.68
C MET A 56 -0.09 13.03 -3.17
N GLU A 57 -0.66 14.16 -2.75
CA GLU A 57 -0.87 14.46 -1.34
C GLU A 57 -1.85 13.48 -0.69
N LEU A 58 -2.93 13.12 -1.38
CA LEU A 58 -3.92 12.14 -0.93
C LEU A 58 -3.31 10.74 -0.81
N LEU A 59 -2.62 10.25 -1.85
CA LEU A 59 -1.91 8.97 -1.82
C LEU A 59 -0.87 8.93 -0.69
N GLY A 60 -0.14 10.03 -0.48
CA GLY A 60 0.81 10.13 0.62
C GLY A 60 0.14 10.12 2.00
N ALA A 61 -1.08 10.64 2.14
CA ALA A 61 -1.83 10.56 3.38
C ALA A 61 -2.36 9.14 3.63
N GLU A 62 -2.91 8.49 2.61
CA GLU A 62 -3.41 7.12 2.65
C GLU A 62 -2.32 6.13 3.06
N LEU A 63 -1.17 6.16 2.39
CA LEU A 63 -0.02 5.30 2.73
C LEU A 63 0.47 5.50 4.17
N ARG A 64 0.46 6.73 4.69
CA ARG A 64 0.82 6.98 6.09
C ARG A 64 -0.23 6.42 7.05
N GLY A 65 -1.51 6.46 6.67
CA GLY A 65 -2.61 5.84 7.40
C GLY A 65 -2.44 4.33 7.48
N GLU A 66 -2.31 3.66 6.34
CA GLU A 66 -2.10 2.20 6.27
C GLU A 66 -0.87 1.76 7.07
N MET A 67 0.25 2.48 6.96
CA MET A 67 1.46 2.18 7.73
C MET A 67 1.26 2.36 9.24
N ALA A 68 0.42 3.30 9.66
CA ALA A 68 0.08 3.48 11.07
C ALA A 68 -0.81 2.33 11.57
N GLU A 69 -1.81 1.93 10.78
CA GLU A 69 -2.69 0.80 11.07
C GLU A 69 -1.90 -0.51 11.20
N LEU A 70 -1.07 -0.85 10.20
CA LEU A 70 -0.21 -2.03 10.23
C LEU A 70 0.73 -2.03 11.44
N ARG A 71 1.27 -0.87 11.82
CA ARG A 71 2.10 -0.75 13.02
C ARG A 71 1.29 -1.04 14.30
N THR A 72 0.03 -0.59 14.36
CA THR A 72 -0.82 -0.87 15.52
C THR A 72 -1.21 -2.34 15.59
N GLU A 73 -1.56 -2.95 14.46
CA GLU A 73 -1.88 -4.38 14.35
C GLU A 73 -0.69 -5.24 14.79
N LEU A 74 0.50 -5.00 14.23
CA LEU A 74 1.71 -5.75 14.61
C LEU A 74 2.05 -5.62 16.10
N ARG A 75 1.86 -4.43 16.69
CA ARG A 75 2.05 -4.24 18.14
C ARG A 75 1.01 -5.03 18.95
N GLY A 76 -0.22 -5.10 18.46
CA GLY A 76 -1.28 -5.91 19.05
C GLY A 76 -0.93 -7.40 19.02
N GLU A 77 -0.58 -7.93 17.85
CA GLU A 77 -0.17 -9.33 17.69
C GLU A 77 1.04 -9.69 18.55
N MET A 78 2.06 -8.82 18.60
CA MET A 78 3.23 -9.05 19.47
C MET A 78 2.86 -9.07 20.96
N ALA A 79 1.89 -8.26 21.39
CA ALA A 79 1.40 -8.28 22.76
C ALA A 79 0.63 -9.57 23.04
N GLU A 80 -0.22 -10.02 22.10
CA GLU A 80 -0.96 -11.28 22.20
C GLU A 80 0.00 -12.48 22.30
N VAL A 81 0.98 -12.57 21.40
CA VAL A 81 2.03 -13.61 21.44
C VAL A 81 2.76 -13.62 22.79
N ARG A 82 3.11 -12.45 23.34
CA ARG A 82 3.74 -12.36 24.66
C ARG A 82 2.82 -12.91 25.76
N THR A 83 1.52 -12.60 25.72
CA THR A 83 0.57 -13.12 26.71
C THR A 83 0.39 -14.63 26.59
N ASP A 84 0.40 -15.16 25.36
CA ASP A 84 0.29 -16.60 25.12
C ASP A 84 1.54 -17.35 25.57
N MET A 85 2.74 -16.77 25.39
CA MET A 85 3.99 -17.33 25.93
C MET A 85 3.94 -17.43 27.45
N VAL A 86 3.54 -16.37 28.16
CA VAL A 86 3.39 -16.39 29.62
C VAL A 86 2.36 -17.43 30.06
N ARG A 87 1.22 -17.51 29.35
CA ARG A 87 0.19 -18.51 29.64
C ARG A 87 0.72 -19.94 29.44
N LEU A 88 1.54 -20.15 28.41
CA LEU A 88 2.17 -21.44 28.14
C LEU A 88 3.18 -21.81 29.23
N GLU A 89 4.04 -20.88 29.64
CA GLU A 89 5.00 -21.06 30.75
C GLU A 89 4.29 -21.50 32.02
N VAL A 90 3.25 -20.75 32.42
CA VAL A 90 2.43 -21.09 33.61
C VAL A 90 1.80 -22.47 33.45
N ARG A 91 1.23 -22.79 32.29
CA ARG A 91 0.64 -24.11 32.04
C ARG A 91 1.67 -25.23 32.17
N MET A 92 2.88 -25.03 31.66
CA MET A 92 3.98 -26.00 31.74
C MET A 92 4.41 -26.21 33.20
N GLU A 93 4.57 -25.15 33.99
CA GLU A 93 4.87 -25.28 35.42
C GLU A 93 3.80 -26.10 36.15
N HIS A 94 2.53 -25.79 35.91
CA HIS A 94 1.42 -26.54 36.53
C HIS A 94 1.36 -28.00 36.10
N LEU A 95 1.71 -28.33 34.85
CA LEU A 95 1.78 -29.71 34.39
C LEU A 95 2.96 -30.45 35.04
N PHE A 96 4.12 -29.80 35.11
CA PHE A 96 5.32 -30.37 35.73
C PHE A 96 5.11 -30.64 37.22
N SER A 97 4.58 -29.68 37.97
CA SER A 97 4.26 -29.88 39.40
C SER A 97 3.24 -30.99 39.61
N ARG A 98 2.20 -31.07 38.77
CA ARG A 98 1.22 -32.17 38.83
C ARG A 98 1.87 -33.52 38.54
N LEU A 99 2.72 -33.60 37.53
CA LEU A 99 3.44 -34.82 37.17
C LEU A 99 4.37 -35.27 38.31
N LEU A 100 5.14 -34.34 38.91
CA LEU A 100 6.01 -34.65 40.05
C LEU A 100 5.23 -35.21 41.24
N LEU A 101 4.11 -34.59 41.61
CA LEU A 101 3.25 -35.07 42.69
C LEU A 101 2.68 -36.47 42.40
N GLN A 102 2.24 -36.71 41.16
CA GLN A 102 1.76 -38.03 40.73
C GLN A 102 2.86 -39.10 40.78
N LEU A 103 4.08 -38.77 40.33
CA LEU A 103 5.22 -39.68 40.38
C LEU A 103 5.62 -40.00 41.82
N ILE A 104 5.70 -39.01 42.70
CA ILE A 104 5.99 -39.22 44.13
C ILE A 104 4.93 -40.13 44.76
N GLY A 105 3.65 -39.85 44.50
CA GLY A 105 2.54 -40.67 45.00
C GLY A 105 2.61 -42.12 44.49
N ALA A 106 2.87 -42.31 43.20
CA ALA A 106 3.03 -43.64 42.60
C ALA A 106 4.23 -44.39 43.20
N MET A 107 5.37 -43.73 43.38
CA MET A 107 6.55 -44.31 44.02
C MET A 107 6.29 -44.70 45.47
N ALA A 108 5.64 -43.83 46.26
CA ALA A 108 5.28 -44.14 47.64
C ALA A 108 4.33 -45.35 47.73
N GLY A 109 3.35 -45.44 46.82
CA GLY A 109 2.45 -46.58 46.70
C GLY A 109 3.20 -47.88 46.37
N LEU A 110 4.12 -47.85 45.39
CA LEU A 110 4.97 -48.99 45.05
C LEU A 110 5.86 -49.41 46.23
N PHE A 111 6.43 -48.44 46.96
CA PHE A 111 7.28 -48.71 48.13
C PHE A 111 6.50 -49.37 49.28
N ALA A 112 5.27 -48.90 49.54
CA ALA A 112 4.38 -49.50 50.52
C ALA A 112 3.99 -50.94 50.15
N LEU A 113 3.71 -51.19 48.87
CA LEU A 113 3.43 -52.53 48.33
C LEU A 113 4.63 -53.47 48.52
N PHE A 114 5.83 -53.02 48.16
CA PHE A 114 7.07 -53.78 48.34
C PHE A 114 7.31 -54.14 49.81
N PHE A 115 7.15 -53.17 50.71
CA PHE A 115 7.29 -53.39 52.16
C PHE A 115 6.25 -54.38 52.70
N ALA A 116 4.99 -54.30 52.26
CA ALA A 116 3.95 -55.25 52.65
C ALA A 116 4.26 -56.68 52.18
N LEU A 117 4.75 -56.86 50.95
CA LEU A 117 5.18 -58.18 50.45
C LEU A 117 6.35 -58.74 51.26
N SER A 118 7.35 -57.92 51.60
CA SER A 118 8.53 -58.37 52.35
C SER A 118 8.24 -58.87 53.77
N ARG A 119 7.09 -58.51 54.35
CA ARG A 119 6.68 -58.95 55.69
C ARG A 119 5.93 -60.29 55.69
N ILE A 120 5.43 -60.71 54.53
CA ILE A 120 4.61 -61.92 54.37
C ILE A 120 5.47 -63.13 53.99
N LEU A 121 6.62 -62.92 53.33
CA LEU A 121 7.66 -63.93 53.11
C LEU A 121 8.52 -64.14 54.37
#